data_AF-A0A943TIX5-F1
#
_entry.id   AF-A0A943TIX5-F1
#
_cell.length_a   1.000
_cell.length_b   1.000
_cell.length_c   1.000
_cell.angle_alpha   90.00
_cell.angle_beta   90.00
_cell.angle_gamma   90.00
#
_symmetry.space_group_name_H-M   'P 1'
#
loop_
_entity.id
_entity.type
_entity.pdbx_description
1 polymer ?
#
loop_
_entity_poly.entity_id
_entity_poly.type
_entity_poly.pdbx_seq_one_letter_code
_entity_poly.pdbx_strand_id
1 'polypeptide(L)'
;MHLLYDENGNPIPHGAHDEHHHHHDHHHEGEDCGHACNACSEEKCKDENLALLTYMLQHNEHHAAELDEMADKLEKAGMADAAKQIREGVSDFQKGNMRLSLALTLVKEHLKEVK
;
A
#
# COMPACT_ATOMS: atom_id res chain seq x y z
N MET A 1 -4.11 -17.27 3.68
CA MET A 1 -3.03 -17.94 2.92
C MET A 1 -3.67 -18.69 1.75
N HIS A 2 -3.46 -18.24 0.51
CA HIS A 2 -3.80 -19.01 -0.69
C HIS A 2 -2.68 -20.01 -0.94
N LEU A 3 -2.98 -21.30 -0.92
CA LEU A 3 -2.00 -22.34 -1.27
C LEU A 3 -1.91 -22.40 -2.80
N LEU A 4 -0.74 -22.12 -3.34
CA LEU A 4 -0.46 -22.28 -4.76
C LEU A 4 0.11 -23.67 -5.00
N TYR A 5 -0.47 -24.36 -5.97
CA TYR A 5 -0.07 -25.70 -6.38
C TYR A 5 0.61 -25.60 -7.75
N ASP A 6 1.63 -26.42 -7.97
CA ASP A 6 2.24 -26.59 -9.29
C ASP A 6 1.32 -27.37 -10.24
N GLU A 7 1.73 -27.47 -11.50
CA GLU A 7 1.02 -28.22 -12.55
C GLU A 7 0.89 -29.73 -12.27
N ASN A 8 1.62 -30.25 -11.28
CA ASN A 8 1.56 -31.63 -10.81
C ASN A 8 0.77 -31.77 -9.50
N GLY A 9 0.16 -30.69 -9.00
CA GLY A 9 -0.63 -30.67 -7.77
C GLY A 9 0.19 -30.64 -6.48
N ASN A 10 1.49 -30.39 -6.54
CA ASN A 10 2.32 -30.25 -5.35
C ASN A 10 2.28 -28.81 -4.82
N PRO A 11 2.21 -28.60 -3.50
CA PRO A 11 2.28 -27.27 -2.92
C PRO A 11 3.66 -26.67 -3.20
N ILE A 12 3.68 -25.51 -3.87
CA ILE A 12 4.93 -24.79 -4.13
C ILE A 12 5.34 -24.11 -2.82
N PRO A 13 6.51 -24.43 -2.25
CA PRO A 13 7.02 -23.71 -1.08
C PRO A 13 7.43 -22.31 -1.53
N HIS A 14 6.61 -21.30 -1.19
CA HIS A 14 7.05 -19.92 -1.26
C HIS A 14 8.13 -19.72 -0.19
N GLY A 15 9.30 -19.24 -0.62
CA GLY A 15 10.55 -19.26 0.14
C GLY A 15 10.41 -18.83 1.59
N ALA A 16 10.96 -19.68 2.47
CA ALA A 16 11.36 -19.30 3.81
C ALA A 16 12.49 -18.28 3.71
N HIS A 17 12.15 -16.99 3.84
CA HIS A 17 13.07 -15.98 4.31
C HIS A 17 12.35 -15.10 5.30
N ASP A 18 12.84 -15.25 6.53
CA ASP A 18 12.59 -14.52 7.76
C ASP A 18 11.15 -14.28 8.15
N GLU A 19 10.86 -14.77 9.36
CA GLU A 19 9.78 -14.37 10.23
C GLU A 19 9.77 -12.83 10.43
N HIS A 20 9.43 -12.08 9.39
CA HIS A 20 8.59 -10.91 9.59
C HIS A 20 7.20 -11.46 9.91
N HIS A 21 7.07 -11.92 11.15
CA HIS A 21 5.84 -11.74 11.89
C HIS A 21 5.49 -10.26 11.73
N HIS A 22 4.70 -9.93 10.71
CA HIS A 22 3.69 -8.90 10.86
C HIS A 22 2.63 -9.46 11.80
N HIS A 23 3.07 -9.80 13.03
CA HIS A 23 2.24 -9.60 14.17
C HIS A 23 2.03 -8.10 14.15
N HIS A 24 0.92 -7.69 13.56
CA HIS A 24 0.27 -6.48 13.96
C HIS A 24 -0.19 -6.69 15.40
N ASP A 25 0.78 -6.85 16.32
CA ASP A 25 0.61 -6.48 17.71
C ASP A 25 0.52 -4.97 17.67
N HIS A 26 -0.67 -4.49 17.32
CA HIS A 26 -1.11 -3.23 17.82
C HIS A 26 -1.44 -3.43 19.30
N HIS A 27 -0.40 -3.73 20.09
CA HIS A 27 -0.43 -3.60 21.53
C HIS A 27 -0.40 -2.09 21.81
N HIS A 28 -1.53 -1.43 21.53
CA HIS A 28 -1.82 -0.11 22.06
C HIS A 28 -2.15 -0.29 23.53
N GLU A 29 -1.12 -0.36 24.40
CA GLU A 29 -1.31 0.09 25.78
C GLU A 29 -1.48 1.60 25.74
N GLY A 30 -2.73 2.02 25.55
CA GLY A 30 -3.11 3.42 25.53
C GLY A 30 -4.09 3.71 24.42
N GLU A 31 -5.37 3.64 24.77
CA GLU A 31 -6.49 4.30 24.08
C GLU A 31 -6.90 3.72 22.72
N ASP A 32 -7.63 2.61 22.82
CA ASP A 32 -8.93 2.40 22.17
C ASP A 32 -9.30 3.33 21.00
N CYS A 33 -9.09 2.84 19.77
CA CYS A 33 -9.99 3.15 18.66
C CYS A 33 -10.05 1.97 17.68
N GLY A 34 -10.52 0.84 18.19
CA GLY A 34 -11.03 -0.23 17.35
C GLY A 34 -12.31 0.22 16.63
N HIS A 35 -12.28 0.18 15.29
CA HIS A 35 -13.40 0.12 14.36
C HIS A 35 -14.81 0.01 15.00
N ALA A 36 -15.40 1.16 15.34
CA ALA A 36 -16.84 1.31 15.53
C ALA A 36 -17.20 2.78 15.29
N CYS A 37 -17.48 3.10 14.02
CA CYS A 37 -17.94 4.40 13.57
C CYS A 37 -19.34 4.72 14.13
N ASN A 38 -19.44 5.11 15.41
CA ASN A 38 -20.69 5.57 15.98
C ASN A 38 -20.57 6.72 17.00
N ALA A 39 -19.38 7.29 17.21
CA ALA A 39 -19.19 8.42 18.14
C ALA A 39 -18.01 9.35 17.80
N CYS A 40 -17.61 9.46 16.53
CA CYS A 40 -16.53 10.38 16.16
C CYS A 40 -17.05 11.80 15.92
N SER A 41 -16.63 12.74 16.77
CA SER A 41 -16.67 14.17 16.45
C SER A 41 -15.98 14.42 15.10
N GLU A 42 -16.59 15.24 14.23
CA GLU A 42 -16.15 15.42 12.84
C GLU A 42 -14.66 15.77 12.69
N GLU A 43 -14.06 16.49 13.65
CA GLU A 43 -12.63 16.82 13.63
C GLU A 43 -11.71 15.59 13.72
N LYS A 44 -12.01 14.62 14.58
CA LYS A 44 -11.15 13.42 14.75
C LYS A 44 -11.17 12.53 13.50
N CYS A 45 -12.32 12.42 12.85
CA CYS A 45 -12.47 11.63 11.61
C CYS A 45 -11.78 12.32 10.41
N LYS A 46 -11.72 13.66 10.41
CA LYS A 46 -11.02 14.43 9.38
C LYS A 46 -9.49 14.25 9.44
N ASP A 47 -8.93 14.19 10.64
CA ASP A 47 -7.49 13.93 10.85
C ASP A 47 -7.11 12.48 10.49
N GLU A 48 -7.98 11.51 10.77
CA GLU A 48 -7.78 10.10 10.40
C GLU A 48 -7.73 9.90 8.88
N ASN A 49 -8.70 10.48 8.14
CA ASN A 49 -8.71 10.39 6.68
C ASN A 49 -7.47 11.04 6.04
N LEU A 50 -7.00 12.15 6.62
CA LEU A 50 -5.79 12.82 6.17
C LEU A 50 -4.54 11.97 6.38
N ALA A 51 -4.42 11.35 7.56
CA ALA A 51 -3.32 10.45 7.90
C ALA A 51 -3.33 9.23 6.98
N LEU A 52 -4.50 8.62 6.77
CA LEU A 52 -4.65 7.45 5.91
C LEU A 52 -4.31 7.76 4.45
N LEU A 53 -4.81 8.86 3.89
CA LEU A 53 -4.49 9.27 2.52
C LEU A 53 -2.99 9.55 2.34
N THR A 54 -2.35 10.15 3.34
CA THR A 54 -0.90 10.39 3.34
C THR A 54 -0.13 9.08 3.33
N TYR A 55 -0.51 8.14 4.19
CA TYR A 55 0.09 6.81 4.25
C TYR A 55 -0.07 6.06 2.93
N MET A 56 -1.28 6.01 2.37
CA MET A 56 -1.55 5.28 1.12
C MET A 56 -0.75 5.83 -0.05
N LEU A 57 -0.58 7.16 -0.14
CA LEU A 57 0.27 7.78 -1.15
C LEU A 57 1.73 7.33 -1.01
N GLN A 58 2.31 7.46 0.18
CA GLN A 58 3.70 7.08 0.45
C GLN A 58 3.95 5.59 0.23
N HIS A 59 2.99 4.76 0.65
CA HIS A 59 3.06 3.31 0.46
C HIS A 59 3.07 2.93 -1.02
N ASN A 60 2.21 3.55 -1.83
CA ASN A 60 2.19 3.32 -3.27
C ASN A 60 3.47 3.83 -3.96
N GLU A 61 4.05 4.95 -3.51
CA GLU A 61 5.33 5.45 -4.02
C GLU A 61 6.46 4.45 -3.75
N HIS A 62 6.50 3.88 -2.55
CA HIS A 62 7.47 2.84 -2.20
C HIS A 62 7.26 1.57 -3.03
N HIS A 63 6.01 1.09 -3.14
CA HIS A 63 5.69 -0.07 -3.96
C HIS A 63 6.07 0.12 -5.43
N ALA A 64 5.83 1.31 -5.99
CA ALA A 64 6.23 1.62 -7.36
C ALA A 64 7.76 1.51 -7.55
N ALA A 65 8.56 1.95 -6.57
CA ALA A 65 10.01 1.83 -6.61
C ALA A 65 10.48 0.36 -6.51
N GLU A 66 9.91 -0.42 -5.58
CA GLU A 66 10.23 -1.85 -5.45
C GLU A 66 9.89 -2.64 -6.72
N LEU A 67 8.76 -2.32 -7.35
CA LEU A 67 8.34 -2.94 -8.61
C LEU A 67 9.28 -2.58 -9.76
N ASP A 68 9.78 -1.35 -9.82
CA ASP A 68 10.76 -0.95 -10.83
C ASP A 68 12.08 -1.73 -10.68
N GLU A 69 12.57 -1.89 -9.44
CA GLU A 69 13.72 -2.76 -9.15
C GLU A 69 13.48 -4.23 -9.53
N MET A 70 12.25 -4.72 -9.36
CA MET A 70 11.86 -6.07 -9.79
C MET A 70 11.86 -6.19 -11.32
N ALA A 71 11.35 -5.18 -12.03
CA ALA A 71 11.39 -5.15 -13.49
C ALA A 71 12.83 -5.23 -14.03
N ASP A 72 13.77 -4.51 -13.40
CA ASP A 72 15.19 -4.57 -13.75
C ASP A 72 15.79 -5.97 -13.56
N LYS A 73 15.42 -6.67 -12.48
CA LYS A 73 15.87 -8.05 -12.22
C LYS A 73 15.33 -9.01 -13.28
N LEU A 74 14.06 -8.89 -13.65
CA LEU A 74 13.43 -9.73 -14.68
C LEU A 74 14.01 -9.47 -16.07
N GLU A 75 14.29 -8.22 -16.40
CA GLU A 75 14.92 -7.86 -17.67
C GLU A 75 16.33 -8.46 -17.79
N LYS A 76 17.14 -8.39 -16.72
CA LYS A 76 18.46 -9.04 -16.66
C LYS A 76 18.39 -10.56 -16.76
N ALA A 77 17.29 -11.17 -16.31
CA ALA A 77 17.02 -12.60 -16.45
C ALA A 77 16.47 -12.99 -17.84
N GLY A 78 16.34 -12.05 -18.78
CA GLY A 78 15.81 -12.29 -20.12
C GLY A 78 14.28 -12.33 -20.20
N MET A 79 13.57 -11.97 -19.14
CA MET A 79 12.10 -11.95 -19.06
C MET A 79 11.55 -10.56 -19.40
N ALA A 80 11.93 -10.02 -20.57
CA ALA A 80 11.65 -8.64 -20.97
C ALA A 80 10.14 -8.30 -21.01
N ASP A 81 9.30 -9.23 -21.45
CA ASP A 81 7.85 -9.01 -21.52
C ASP A 81 7.23 -8.86 -20.12
N ALA A 82 7.69 -9.65 -19.14
CA ALA A 82 7.25 -9.53 -17.75
C ALA A 82 7.71 -8.21 -17.13
N ALA A 83 8.98 -7.83 -17.35
CA ALA A 83 9.52 -6.54 -16.91
C ALA A 83 8.73 -5.36 -17.50
N LYS A 84 8.33 -5.44 -18.78
CA LYS A 84 7.48 -4.43 -19.43
C LYS A 84 6.11 -4.30 -18.75
N GLN A 85 5.45 -5.41 -18.45
CA GLN A 85 4.16 -5.39 -17.75
C GLN A 85 4.27 -4.79 -16.35
N ILE A 86 5.33 -5.11 -15.60
CA ILE A 86 5.57 -4.49 -14.29
C ILE A 86 5.76 -2.98 -14.43
N ARG A 87 6.54 -2.51 -15.40
CA ARG A 87 6.74 -1.07 -15.64
C ARG A 87 5.47 -0.35 -16.08
N GLU A 88 4.57 -1.00 -16.81
CA GLU A 88 3.23 -0.47 -17.09
C GLU A 88 2.43 -0.29 -15.79
N GLY A 89 2.46 -1.29 -14.91
CA GLY A 89 1.87 -1.21 -13.57
C GLY A 89 2.46 -0.10 -12.69
N VAL A 90 3.78 0.08 -12.69
CA VAL A 90 4.48 1.19 -12.01
C VAL A 90 3.98 2.55 -12.51
N SER A 91 3.82 2.71 -13.83
CA SER A 91 3.26 3.93 -14.43
C SER A 91 1.83 4.18 -13.94
N ASP A 92 1.02 3.14 -13.79
CA ASP A 92 -0.35 3.28 -13.30
C ASP A 92 -0.41 3.62 -11.80
N PHE A 93 0.50 3.07 -10.98
CA PHE A 93 0.71 3.52 -9.59
C PHE A 93 1.06 5.00 -9.53
N GLN A 94 2.01 5.47 -10.36
CA GLN A 94 2.40 6.88 -10.40
C GLN A 94 1.22 7.79 -10.78
N LYS A 95 0.38 7.39 -11.74
CA LYS A 95 -0.86 8.12 -12.08
C LYS A 95 -1.83 8.15 -10.90
N GLY A 96 -2.00 7.02 -10.21
CA GLY A 96 -2.78 6.92 -8.98
C GLY A 96 -2.26 7.89 -7.90
N ASN A 97 -0.95 7.94 -7.72
CA ASN A 97 -0.28 8.80 -6.74
C ASN A 97 -0.46 10.29 -7.02
N MET A 98 -0.51 10.70 -8.29
CA MET A 98 -0.88 12.08 -8.66
C MET A 98 -2.32 12.41 -8.23
N ARG A 99 -3.26 11.48 -8.40
CA ARG A 99 -4.65 11.65 -7.96
C ARG A 99 -4.77 11.69 -6.44
N LEU A 100 -4.04 10.82 -5.74
CA LEU A 100 -4.00 10.81 -4.28
C LEU A 100 -3.38 12.09 -3.71
N SER A 101 -2.29 12.59 -4.32
CA SER A 101 -1.68 13.87 -3.97
C SER A 101 -2.65 15.04 -4.11
N LEU A 102 -3.44 15.06 -5.19
CA LEU A 102 -4.47 16.08 -5.39
C LEU A 102 -5.58 15.95 -4.34
N ALA A 103 -6.09 14.74 -4.10
CA ALA A 103 -7.09 14.49 -3.07
C ALA A 103 -6.61 14.94 -1.68
N LEU A 104 -5.36 14.63 -1.33
CA LEU A 104 -4.74 15.05 -0.09
C LEU A 104 -4.68 16.58 0.03
N THR A 105 -4.38 17.27 -1.06
CA THR A 105 -4.37 18.75 -1.10
C THR A 105 -5.76 19.31 -0.87
N LEU A 106 -6.78 18.79 -1.57
CA LEU A 106 -8.17 19.23 -1.43
C LEU A 106 -8.71 19.01 -0.01
N VAL A 107 -8.38 17.87 0.61
CA VAL A 107 -8.74 17.61 2.02
C VAL A 107 -8.07 18.65 2.93
N LYS A 108 -6.76 18.90 2.76
CA LYS A 108 -6.04 19.93 3.56
C LYS A 108 -6.62 21.33 3.40
N GLU A 109 -7.04 21.71 2.20
CA GLU A 109 -7.67 23.01 1.92
C GLU A 109 -9.03 23.11 2.61
N HIS A 110 -9.87 22.09 2.47
CA HIS A 110 -11.17 22.04 3.15
C HIS A 110 -11.03 22.15 4.69
N LEU A 111 -10.02 21.51 5.27
CA LEU A 111 -9.75 21.61 6.71
C LEU A 111 -9.26 22.98 7.17
N LYS A 112 -8.68 23.80 6.28
CA LYS A 112 -8.30 25.18 6.60
C LYS A 112 -9.49 26.13 6.51
N GLU A 113 -10.41 25.89 5.58
CA GLU A 113 -11.60 26.74 5.38
C GLU A 113 -12.69 26.52 6.44
N VAL A 114 -12.70 25.34 7.09
CA VAL A 114 -13.69 24.98 8.13
C VAL A 114 -13.21 25.33 9.55
N LYS A 115 -11.98 25.85 9.70
CA LYS A 115 -11.43 26.37 10.97
C LYS A 115 -11.63 27.87 11.10
#